data_AF-A0A924I4G2-F1
#
_entry.id   AF-A0A924I4G2-F1
#
_cell.length_a   1.000
_cell.length_b   1.000
_cell.length_c   1.000
_cell.angle_alpha   90.00
_cell.angle_beta   90.00
_cell.angle_gamma   90.00
#
_symmetry.space_group_name_H-M   'P 1'
#
loop_
_entity.id
_entity.type
_entity.pdbx_description
1 polymer ?
#
loop_
_entity_poly.entity_id
_entity_poly.type
_entity_poly.pdbx_seq_one_letter_code
_entity_poly.pdbx_strand_id
1 'polypeptide(L)'
;MWQLAGIAVIVIGFALRLNPLLVIIAAAAASGIAAGLPPLAIIAAFGKAFNTNRYVSAPWIILPVIGLLERAGLRERARDLIAASARATTGRLLLSYLVLRQLTAAVGLTAVGAHAQTVRPLVAPMAEAAAARADPGVT
;
A
#
# COMPACT_ATOMS: atom_id res chain seq x y z
N MET A 1 23.72 25.60 -14.14
CA MET A 1 22.49 26.26 -13.67
C MET A 1 21.21 25.72 -14.32
N TRP A 2 21.28 24.81 -15.31
CA TRP A 2 20.08 24.18 -15.93
C TRP A 2 19.54 22.96 -15.18
N GLN A 3 20.17 22.54 -14.07
CA GLN A 3 19.83 21.32 -13.33
C GLN A 3 18.40 21.34 -12.77
N LEU A 4 17.83 22.53 -12.54
CA LEU A 4 16.46 22.72 -12.06
C LEU A 4 15.41 22.69 -13.17
N ALA A 5 15.81 22.57 -14.45
CA ALA A 5 14.88 22.55 -15.58
C ALA A 5 13.84 21.43 -15.47
N GLY A 6 14.23 20.26 -14.92
CA GLY A 6 13.28 19.19 -14.64
C GLY A 6 12.16 19.57 -13.67
N ILE A 7 12.48 20.34 -12.63
CA ILE A 7 11.48 20.81 -11.66
C ILE A 7 10.50 21.77 -12.33
N ALA A 8 11.00 22.69 -13.18
CA ALA A 8 10.15 23.58 -13.96
C ALA A 8 9.18 22.79 -14.87
N VAL A 9 9.67 21.73 -15.52
CA VAL A 9 8.82 20.83 -16.34
C VAL A 9 7.73 20.15 -15.49
N ILE A 10 8.05 19.71 -14.27
CA ILE A 10 7.08 19.12 -13.35
C ILE A 10 5.99 20.14 -12.96
N VAL A 11 6.41 21.33 -12.54
CA VAL A 11 5.50 22.40 -12.09
C VAL A 11 4.55 22.81 -13.21
N ILE A 12 5.09 23.06 -14.41
CA ILE A 12 4.28 23.43 -15.58
C ILE A 12 3.35 22.28 -15.98
N GLY A 13 3.86 21.04 -16.02
CA GLY A 13 3.09 19.88 -16.42
C GLY A 13 1.89 19.61 -15.51
N PHE A 14 2.07 19.73 -14.19
CA PHE A 14 0.97 19.60 -13.25
C PHE A 14 0.03 20.81 -13.22
N ALA A 15 0.55 22.04 -13.41
CA ALA A 15 -0.29 23.23 -13.53
C ALA A 15 -1.26 23.11 -14.73
N LEU A 16 -0.79 22.54 -15.83
CA LEU A 16 -1.59 22.24 -17.02
C LEU A 16 -2.44 20.96 -16.90
N ARG A 17 -2.43 20.28 -15.74
CA ARG A 17 -3.16 19.03 -15.47
C ARG A 17 -2.87 17.91 -16.49
N LEU A 18 -1.65 17.88 -17.03
CA LEU A 18 -1.22 16.83 -17.93
C LEU A 18 -1.11 15.48 -17.19
N ASN A 19 -1.10 14.39 -17.95
CA ASN A 19 -0.96 13.04 -17.39
C ASN A 19 0.33 12.96 -16.54
N PRO A 20 0.22 12.65 -15.22
CA PRO A 20 1.36 12.60 -14.31
C PRO A 20 2.53 11.75 -14.81
N LEU A 21 2.26 10.62 -15.47
CA LEU A 21 3.31 9.74 -15.98
C LEU A 21 4.12 10.42 -17.09
N LEU A 22 3.44 11.11 -18.02
CA LEU A 22 4.11 11.84 -19.10
C LEU A 22 4.96 12.98 -18.54
N VAL A 23 4.43 13.73 -17.56
CA VAL A 23 5.14 14.84 -16.91
C VAL A 23 6.43 14.35 -16.25
N ILE A 24 6.36 13.24 -15.51
CA ILE A 24 7.53 12.68 -14.82
C ILE A 24 8.59 12.21 -15.82
N ILE A 25 8.20 11.52 -16.90
CA ILE A 25 9.13 11.04 -17.93
C ILE A 25 9.81 12.23 -18.63
N ALA A 26 9.04 13.25 -19.01
CA ALA A 26 9.56 14.45 -19.66
C ALA A 26 10.53 15.21 -18.75
N ALA A 27 10.20 15.36 -17.46
CA ALA A 27 11.05 16.03 -16.49
C ALA A 27 12.35 15.29 -16.21
N ALA A 28 12.30 13.96 -16.10
CA ALA A 28 13.48 13.13 -15.91
C ALA A 28 14.38 13.13 -17.16
N ALA A 29 13.80 13.11 -18.36
CA ALA A 29 14.55 13.27 -19.62
C ALA A 29 15.19 14.67 -19.70
N ALA A 30 14.44 15.73 -19.41
CA ALA A 30 14.95 17.10 -19.39
C ALA A 30 16.09 17.28 -18.38
N SER A 31 15.99 16.65 -17.21
CA SER A 31 17.05 16.66 -16.19
C SER A 31 18.30 15.94 -16.66
N GLY A 32 18.15 14.77 -17.31
CA GLY A 32 19.27 14.01 -17.86
C GLY A 32 20.01 14.78 -18.95
N ILE A 33 19.28 15.43 -19.85
CA ILE A 33 19.84 16.29 -20.91
C ILE A 33 20.53 17.51 -20.29
N ALA A 34 19.89 18.18 -19.32
CA ALA A 34 20.44 19.33 -18.62
C ALA A 34 21.72 18.99 -17.82
N ALA A 35 21.88 17.73 -17.41
CA ALA A 35 23.08 17.20 -16.77
C ALA A 35 24.19 16.80 -17.76
N GLY A 36 23.95 16.95 -19.07
CA GLY A 36 24.92 16.59 -20.12
C GLY A 36 25.07 15.07 -20.33
N LEU A 37 24.10 14.27 -19.88
CA LEU A 37 24.16 12.82 -20.06
C LEU A 37 23.86 12.44 -21.52
N PRO A 38 24.62 11.48 -22.11
CA PRO A 38 24.28 10.96 -23.41
C PRO A 38 22.93 10.21 -23.37
N PRO A 39 22.15 10.16 -24.47
CA PRO A 39 20.81 9.57 -24.48
C PRO A 39 20.77 8.13 -23.93
N LEU A 40 21.80 7.33 -24.24
CA LEU A 40 21.92 5.96 -23.73
C LEU A 40 22.04 5.91 -22.20
N ALA A 41 22.78 6.84 -21.59
CA ALA A 41 22.93 6.90 -20.12
C ALA A 41 21.62 7.30 -19.44
N ILE A 42 20.81 8.15 -20.09
CA ILE A 42 19.48 8.52 -19.60
C ILE A 42 18.57 7.29 -19.59
N ILE A 43 18.53 6.54 -20.69
CA ILE A 43 17.75 5.28 -20.79
C ILE A 43 18.23 4.26 -19.76
N ALA A 44 19.55 4.10 -19.59
CA ALA A 44 20.13 3.22 -18.59
C ALA A 44 19.76 3.64 -17.16
N ALA A 45 19.72 4.95 -16.87
CA ALA A 45 19.30 5.47 -15.57
C ALA A 45 17.82 5.18 -15.29
N PHE A 46 16.94 5.31 -16.28
CA PHE A 46 15.55 4.87 -16.17
C PHE A 46 15.47 3.37 -15.87
N GLY A 47 16.16 2.54 -16.65
CA GLY A 47 16.18 1.08 -16.44
C GLY A 47 16.68 0.70 -15.04
N LYS A 48 17.75 1.35 -14.57
CA LYS A 48 18.26 1.18 -13.21
C LYS A 48 17.20 1.57 -12.17
N ALA A 49 16.56 2.73 -12.33
CA ALA A 49 15.52 3.19 -11.41
C ALA A 49 14.32 2.23 -11.34
N PHE A 50 13.86 1.71 -12.48
CA PHE A 50 12.80 0.71 -12.55
C PHE A 50 13.20 -0.61 -11.89
N ASN A 51 14.43 -1.08 -12.11
CA ASN A 51 14.89 -2.33 -11.52
C ASN A 51 15.13 -2.21 -10.00
N THR A 52 15.65 -1.07 -9.53
CA THR A 52 15.77 -0.78 -8.10
C THR A 52 14.39 -0.69 -7.44
N ASN A 53 13.41 -0.08 -8.11
CA ASN A 53 12.02 -0.03 -7.68
C ASN A 53 11.17 -1.18 -8.24
N ARG A 54 11.71 -2.41 -8.28
CA ARG A 54 11.00 -3.60 -8.79
C ARG A 54 9.62 -3.82 -8.14
N TYR A 55 9.41 -3.32 -6.92
CA TYR A 55 8.11 -3.32 -6.23
C TYR A 55 7.00 -2.62 -7.01
N VAL A 56 7.31 -1.66 -7.89
CA VAL A 56 6.33 -0.99 -8.77
C VAL A 56 5.64 -2.00 -9.70
N SER A 57 6.31 -3.10 -10.04
CA SER A 57 5.74 -4.18 -10.87
C SER A 57 4.99 -5.25 -10.07
N ALA A 58 5.08 -5.24 -8.73
CA ALA A 58 4.45 -6.25 -7.88
C ALA A 58 2.92 -6.38 -8.06
N PRO A 59 2.14 -5.29 -8.26
CA PRO A 59 0.69 -5.40 -8.47
C PRO A 59 0.30 -6.31 -9.64
N TRP A 60 1.11 -6.40 -10.68
CA TRP A 60 0.84 -7.25 -11.85
C TRP A 60 0.84 -8.75 -11.53
N ILE A 61 1.61 -9.17 -10.52
CA ILE A 61 1.64 -10.56 -10.04
C ILE A 61 0.62 -10.75 -8.92
N ILE A 62 0.49 -9.76 -8.03
CA ILE A 62 -0.39 -9.84 -6.86
C ILE A 62 -1.87 -9.88 -7.29
N LEU A 63 -2.29 -9.09 -8.28
CA LEU A 63 -3.70 -9.02 -8.71
C LEU A 63 -4.24 -10.38 -9.20
N PRO A 64 -3.57 -11.12 -10.11
CA PRO A 64 -3.99 -12.47 -10.49
C PRO A 64 -4.05 -13.44 -9.30
N VAL A 65 -3.08 -13.36 -8.39
CA VAL A 65 -3.05 -14.23 -7.19
C VAL A 65 -4.24 -13.93 -6.29
N ILE A 66 -4.56 -12.66 -6.04
CA ILE A 66 -5.77 -12.26 -5.30
C ILE A 66 -7.01 -12.79 -6.01
N GLY A 67 -7.11 -12.62 -7.34
CA GLY A 67 -8.24 -13.12 -8.12
C GLY A 67 -8.44 -14.64 -8.01
N LEU A 68 -7.35 -15.40 -7.99
CA LEU A 68 -7.40 -16.86 -7.79
C LEU A 68 -7.88 -17.21 -6.38
N LEU A 69 -7.38 -16.52 -5.36
CA LEU A 69 -7.77 -16.75 -3.96
C LEU A 69 -9.23 -16.38 -3.72
N GLU A 70 -9.70 -15.26 -4.30
CA GLU A 70 -11.11 -14.85 -4.21
C GLU A 70 -12.03 -15.85 -4.90
N ARG A 71 -11.65 -16.36 -6.08
CA ARG A 71 -12.39 -17.44 -6.75
C ARG A 71 -12.39 -18.74 -5.93
N ALA A 72 -11.34 -18.99 -5.16
CA ALA A 72 -11.25 -20.14 -4.24
C ALA A 72 -12.05 -19.95 -2.93
N GLY A 73 -12.78 -18.84 -2.78
CA GLY A 73 -13.65 -18.62 -1.63
C GLY A 73 -12.97 -17.93 -0.45
N LEU A 74 -11.86 -17.19 -0.69
CA LEU A 74 -11.15 -16.49 0.39
C LEU A 74 -12.07 -15.52 1.16
N ARG A 75 -12.98 -14.84 0.46
CA ARG A 75 -13.91 -13.89 1.07
C ARG A 75 -14.93 -14.60 1.95
N GLU A 76 -15.48 -15.71 1.49
CA GLU A 76 -16.43 -16.55 2.22
C GLU A 76 -15.77 -17.10 3.50
N ARG A 77 -14.56 -17.64 3.37
CA ARG A 77 -13.82 -18.15 4.53
C ARG A 77 -13.48 -17.06 5.54
N ALA A 78 -13.10 -15.86 5.07
CA ALA A 78 -12.87 -14.72 5.93
C ALA A 78 -14.14 -14.31 6.70
N ARG A 79 -15.30 -14.30 6.04
CA ARG A 79 -16.59 -13.98 6.67
C ARG A 79 -16.95 -14.98 7.77
N ASP A 80 -16.77 -16.28 7.52
CA ASP A 80 -17.04 -17.31 8.53
C ASP A 80 -16.13 -17.16 9.76
N LEU A 81 -14.84 -16.87 9.54
CA LEU A 81 -13.88 -16.63 10.63
C LEU A 81 -14.22 -15.35 11.41
N ILE A 82 -14.64 -14.30 10.73
CA ILE A 82 -15.09 -13.06 11.39
C ILE A 82 -16.38 -13.32 12.18
N ALA A 83 -17.35 -14.04 11.63
CA ALA A 83 -18.59 -14.39 12.33
C ALA A 83 -18.33 -15.25 13.57
N ALA A 84 -17.39 -16.21 13.47
CA ALA A 84 -16.97 -17.02 14.62
C ALA A 84 -16.27 -16.18 15.70
N SER A 85 -15.43 -15.22 15.30
CA SER A 85 -14.74 -14.31 16.21
C SER A 85 -15.62 -13.19 16.75
N ALA A 86 -16.80 -12.93 16.17
CA ALA A 86 -17.75 -11.93 16.65
C ALA A 86 -18.34 -12.25 18.04
N ARG A 87 -18.14 -13.47 18.57
CA ARG A 87 -18.47 -13.80 19.98
C ARG A 87 -17.29 -13.59 20.94
N ALA A 88 -16.14 -13.14 20.46
CA ALA A 88 -14.98 -12.87 21.30
C ALA A 88 -15.19 -11.59 22.12
N THR A 89 -14.72 -11.61 23.37
CA THR A 89 -14.66 -10.42 24.21
C THR A 89 -13.63 -9.43 23.66
N THR A 90 -13.81 -8.13 23.94
CA THR A 90 -12.91 -7.06 23.48
C THR A 90 -11.43 -7.36 23.79
N GLY A 91 -11.14 -7.85 25.00
CA GLY A 91 -9.78 -8.22 25.40
C GLY A 91 -9.19 -9.37 24.58
N ARG A 92 -9.97 -10.43 24.29
CA ARG A 92 -9.51 -11.56 23.46
C ARG A 92 -9.30 -11.15 22.01
N LEU A 93 -10.15 -10.26 21.48
CA LEU A 93 -10.01 -9.71 20.14
C LEU A 93 -8.68 -8.92 20.01
N LEU A 94 -8.42 -7.99 20.92
CA LEU A 94 -7.18 -7.19 20.90
C LEU A 94 -5.93 -8.05 21.07
N LEU A 95 -5.97 -9.04 21.98
CA LEU A 95 -4.86 -9.98 22.17
C LEU A 95 -4.57 -10.78 20.88
N SER A 96 -5.61 -11.29 20.22
CA SER A 96 -5.47 -12.05 18.97
C SER A 96 -4.87 -11.20 17.85
N TYR A 97 -5.30 -9.94 17.71
CA TYR A 97 -4.71 -8.98 16.77
C TYR A 97 -3.22 -8.75 17.06
N LEU A 98 -2.84 -8.55 18.32
CA LEU A 98 -1.45 -8.28 18.71
C LEU A 98 -0.55 -9.49 18.44
N VAL A 99 -1.01 -10.71 18.78
CA VAL A 99 -0.28 -11.95 18.50
C VAL A 99 -0.09 -12.12 17.00
N LEU A 100 -1.16 -11.98 16.21
CA LEU A 100 -1.08 -12.11 14.75
C LEU A 100 -0.11 -11.08 14.16
N ARG A 101 -0.19 -9.83 14.61
CA ARG A 101 0.70 -8.76 14.16
C ARG A 101 2.16 -9.01 14.52
N GLN A 102 2.44 -9.54 15.70
CA GLN A 102 3.81 -9.83 16.11
C GLN A 102 4.39 -10.98 15.29
N LEU A 103 3.59 -12.01 14.99
CA LEU A 103 4.01 -13.11 14.12
C LEU A 103 4.27 -12.64 12.69
N THR A 104 3.39 -11.81 12.10
CA THR A 104 3.62 -11.27 10.75
C THR A 104 4.85 -10.36 10.70
N ALA A 105 5.05 -9.52 11.71
CA ALA A 105 6.24 -8.68 11.81
C ALA A 105 7.53 -9.52 11.95
N ALA A 106 7.49 -10.61 12.72
CA ALA A 106 8.65 -11.48 12.94
C ALA A 106 9.16 -12.14 11.64
N VAL A 107 8.27 -12.45 10.69
CA VAL A 107 8.63 -12.99 9.37
C VAL A 107 8.88 -11.91 8.31
N GLY A 108 8.99 -10.63 8.72
CA GLY A 108 9.29 -9.50 7.83
C GLY A 108 8.09 -8.89 7.12
N LEU A 109 6.87 -9.36 7.39
CA LEU A 109 5.62 -8.84 6.81
C LEU A 109 5.06 -7.67 7.65
N THR A 110 5.88 -6.65 7.88
CA THR A 110 5.55 -5.50 8.74
C THR A 110 4.41 -4.62 8.20
N ALA A 111 4.15 -4.70 6.90
CA ALA A 111 3.04 -4.00 6.24
C ALA A 111 1.67 -4.67 6.49
N VAL A 112 1.64 -5.95 6.82
CA VAL A 112 0.40 -6.72 7.03
C VAL A 112 -0.17 -6.38 8.40
N GLY A 113 -1.43 -5.94 8.45
CA GLY A 113 -2.10 -5.59 9.71
C GLY A 113 -1.67 -4.24 10.32
N ALA A 114 -1.00 -3.38 9.53
CA ALA A 114 -0.52 -2.07 9.98
C ALA A 114 -1.65 -1.18 10.52
N HIS A 115 -1.33 -0.33 11.50
CA HIS A 115 -2.31 0.49 12.24
C HIS A 115 -3.23 1.32 11.33
N ALA A 116 -2.67 1.98 10.30
CA ALA A 116 -3.44 2.83 9.41
C ALA A 116 -4.47 2.06 8.55
N GLN A 117 -4.18 0.80 8.23
CA GLN A 117 -4.95 0.03 7.25
C GLN A 117 -5.95 -0.93 7.91
N THR A 118 -5.73 -1.32 9.17
CA THR A 118 -6.51 -2.40 9.81
C THR A 118 -7.17 -1.96 11.11
N VAL A 119 -6.55 -1.08 11.91
CA VAL A 119 -7.07 -0.78 13.25
C VAL A 119 -8.31 0.10 13.20
N ARG A 120 -8.24 1.26 12.54
CA ARG A 120 -9.39 2.16 12.42
C ARG A 120 -10.59 1.54 11.68
N PRO A 121 -10.42 0.92 10.51
CA PRO A 121 -11.58 0.45 9.75
C PRO A 121 -12.14 -0.92 10.19
N LEU A 122 -11.36 -1.77 10.89
CA LEU A 122 -11.79 -3.13 11.25
C LEU A 122 -11.73 -3.40 12.75
N VAL A 123 -10.56 -3.25 13.38
CA VAL A 123 -10.38 -3.67 14.78
C VAL A 123 -11.18 -2.81 15.75
N ALA A 124 -11.21 -1.48 15.54
CA ALA A 124 -11.96 -0.54 16.36
C ALA A 124 -13.47 -0.82 16.38
N PRO A 125 -14.19 -0.88 15.24
CA PRO A 125 -15.62 -1.17 15.26
C PRO A 125 -15.94 -2.58 15.79
N MET A 126 -15.07 -3.57 15.59
CA MET A 126 -15.25 -4.91 16.19
C MET A 126 -15.07 -4.90 17.71
N ALA A 127 -14.11 -4.13 18.22
CA ALA A 127 -13.85 -3.98 19.64
C ALA A 127 -14.98 -3.22 20.36
N GLU A 128 -15.51 -2.16 19.74
CA GLU A 128 -16.67 -1.40 20.20
C GLU A 128 -17.93 -2.29 20.23
N ALA A 129 -18.20 -3.02 19.14
CA ALA A 129 -19.32 -3.96 19.08
C ALA A 129 -19.21 -5.08 20.12
N ALA A 130 -18.00 -5.55 20.43
CA ALA A 130 -17.77 -6.54 21.48
C ALA A 130 -17.95 -5.94 22.90
N ALA A 131 -17.58 -4.67 23.10
CA ALA A 131 -17.73 -3.98 24.37
C ALA A 131 -19.19 -3.67 24.69
N ALA A 132 -19.95 -3.14 23.72
CA ALA A 132 -21.37 -2.83 23.87
C ALA A 132 -22.23 -4.07 24.18
N ARG A 133 -21.80 -5.26 23.76
CA ARG A 133 -22.45 -6.54 24.12
C ARG A 133 -22.14 -7.00 25.54
N ALA A 134 -20.96 -6.65 26.06
CA ALA A 134 -20.53 -7.03 27.40
C ALA A 134 -21.10 -6.09 28.47
N ASP A 135 -21.30 -4.81 28.13
CA ASP A 135 -21.91 -3.80 29.00
C ASP A 135 -22.81 -2.86 28.17
N PRO A 136 -24.15 -2.99 28.25
CA PRO A 136 -25.10 -2.16 27.50
C PRO A 136 -25.09 -0.66 27.89
N GLY A 137 -24.36 -0.27 28.94
CA GLY A 137 -24.25 1.12 29.40
C GLY A 137 -23.10 1.92 28.78
N VAL A 138 -22.27 1.31 27.92
CA VAL A 138 -21.10 1.95 27.30
C VAL A 138 -21.43 2.36 25.87
N THR A 139 -22.15 3.46 25.71
CA THR A 139 -22.22 4.26 24.48
C THR A 139 -22.30 5.73 24.83
#